data_AF-A0A093V4H6-F1
#
_entry.id   AF-A0A093V4H6-F1
#
_cell.length_a   1.000
_cell.length_b   1.000
_cell.length_c   1.000
_cell.angle_alpha   90.00
_cell.angle_beta   90.00
_cell.angle_gamma   90.00
#
_symmetry.space_group_name_H-M   'P 1'
#
loop_
_entity.id
_entity.type
_entity.pdbx_description
1 polymer ?
#
loop_
_entity_poly.entity_id
_entity_poly.type
_entity_poly.pdbx_seq_one_letter_code
_entity_poly.pdbx_strand_id
1 'polypeptide(L)'
;MVIEDSIHSAGNALPAQSLRLQVYVAWVDVWVSSSKTQTASSSRAEDAVSLRPEDVFAHQLEDSADLELEDPIEIPSLSTNEMADYFQEENLPYLLNQDIIKTVIHAFRQQLLHRRIKVGGALPPSCPETDVFSEKYDPRVECKCEGDTRANKETMTDLSLWQDSECQAIRNTVKAAQTVINRKSEYKSQGIFTNQGLIDAVIELFLSSSNLQQVPDTCQGSGTTHPIPEVKAPDRRPSLTGDSDLNVHDSLFPTTEKIKLFTDAKYFLAMACGGSLVDEGVLRAIADAGNDVLIGDYCDAVDEETITILQKNGAAAVAFLKLCTLADIVTSVQFDNLVASLIQFRVLGYYRDHGRTNLASGFYGSDINRLPGHRYIDLGIWVGMMSASLATGKAITEEKHLRLATVCTLLNDLVDLRSDTMRKQRENPILRGVRGCLCNYLDSCISRCLTLACEVLESDRLSGMVVLGFCNWTVMASHHKVYELVNGVQEVKHYPTCTYALTEEETNYSNLLKALEPYGTLEKDGPHVYMKRATMDQLYAINRSKPDTHFAWMADITRSLLRPQTLRKIVDVVHFEWSGDVGDREFCP
;
A
#
# COMPACT_ATOMS: atom_id res chain seq x y z
N MET A 1 -32.92 13.02 33.13
CA MET A 1 -32.78 14.36 33.76
C MET A 1 -31.48 14.92 33.25
N VAL A 2 -31.47 16.16 32.73
CA VAL A 2 -30.34 16.68 31.95
C VAL A 2 -29.18 17.08 32.86
N ILE A 3 -27.96 16.72 32.46
CA ILE A 3 -26.71 17.35 32.90
C ILE A 3 -25.90 17.55 31.62
N GLU A 4 -26.00 18.76 31.07
CA GLU A 4 -25.06 19.31 30.09
C GLU A 4 -23.90 20.02 30.86
N ASP A 5 -23.03 20.72 30.14
CA ASP A 5 -21.95 21.58 30.67
C ASP A 5 -20.80 20.94 31.46
N SER A 6 -19.85 20.33 30.73
CA SER A 6 -18.42 20.34 31.13
C SER A 6 -17.37 20.17 30.01
N ILE A 7 -17.68 20.43 28.73
CA ILE A 7 -16.71 20.30 27.60
C ILE A 7 -16.49 21.63 26.85
N HIS A 8 -16.19 22.71 27.58
CA HIS A 8 -15.82 24.01 26.98
C HIS A 8 -14.77 24.79 27.81
N SER A 9 -13.50 24.33 27.83
CA SER A 9 -12.31 25.21 27.93
C SER A 9 -10.97 24.45 27.83
N ALA A 10 -10.75 23.70 26.76
CA ALA A 10 -9.39 23.33 26.31
C ALA A 10 -9.14 24.04 24.98
N GLY A 11 -8.01 24.73 24.85
CA GLY A 11 -7.73 25.55 23.67
C GLY A 11 -7.36 24.69 22.47
N ASN A 12 -8.24 24.65 21.46
CA ASN A 12 -7.98 24.00 20.16
C ASN A 12 -6.99 24.81 19.30
N ALA A 13 -5.81 25.12 19.86
CA ALA A 13 -4.64 25.49 19.08
C ALA A 13 -4.08 24.20 18.46
N LEU A 14 -4.39 23.95 17.19
CA LEU A 14 -3.64 22.99 16.39
C LEU A 14 -2.14 23.33 16.51
N PRO A 15 -1.24 22.33 16.64
CA PRO A 15 0.18 22.61 16.66
C PRO A 15 0.57 23.34 15.37
N ALA A 16 1.42 24.37 15.48
CA ALA A 16 1.82 25.17 14.33
C ALA A 16 2.43 24.25 13.25
N GLN A 17 1.82 24.23 12.07
CA GLN A 17 2.27 23.40 10.95
C GLN A 17 3.74 23.69 10.66
N SER A 18 4.55 22.64 10.49
CA SER A 18 5.98 22.84 10.20
C SER A 18 6.15 23.62 8.90
N LEU A 19 7.23 24.40 8.81
CA LEU A 19 7.52 25.20 7.63
C LEU A 19 7.60 24.31 6.38
N ARG A 20 8.22 23.14 6.50
CA ARG A 20 8.37 22.16 5.43
C ARG A 20 7.05 21.49 5.04
N LEU A 21 6.09 21.34 5.96
CA LEU A 21 4.71 20.93 5.62
C LEU A 21 3.99 22.01 4.79
N GLN A 22 4.09 23.29 5.18
CA GLN A 22 3.48 24.40 4.43
C GLN A 22 4.07 24.48 3.01
N VAL A 23 5.40 24.34 2.89
CA VAL A 23 6.11 24.27 1.61
C VAL A 23 5.70 23.03 0.81
N TYR A 24 5.49 21.87 1.44
CA TYR A 24 5.02 20.66 0.74
C TYR A 24 3.63 20.83 0.11
N VAL A 25 2.67 21.38 0.84
CA VAL A 25 1.31 21.63 0.31
C VAL A 25 1.37 22.61 -0.86
N ALA A 26 2.08 23.73 -0.70
CA ALA A 26 2.25 24.71 -1.78
C ALA A 26 3.02 24.14 -2.99
N TRP A 27 3.96 23.23 -2.78
CA TRP A 27 4.66 22.50 -3.85
C TRP A 27 3.70 21.60 -4.65
N VAL A 28 2.88 20.80 -3.97
CA VAL A 28 1.88 19.93 -4.62
C VAL A 28 0.87 20.77 -5.42
N ASP A 29 0.32 21.83 -4.83
CA ASP A 29 -0.66 22.70 -5.50
C ASP A 29 -0.09 23.35 -6.78
N VAL A 30 1.16 23.84 -6.73
CA VAL A 30 1.84 24.41 -7.91
C VAL A 30 2.23 23.32 -8.91
N TRP A 31 2.62 22.11 -8.47
CA TRP A 31 2.91 20.99 -9.38
C TRP A 31 1.66 20.57 -10.16
N VAL A 32 0.57 20.23 -9.46
CA VAL A 32 -0.68 19.73 -10.04
C VAL A 32 -1.30 20.78 -10.96
N SER A 33 -1.34 22.06 -10.56
CA SER A 33 -1.90 23.15 -11.39
C SER A 33 -1.05 23.53 -12.60
N SER A 34 0.21 23.08 -12.67
CA SER A 34 1.10 23.33 -13.82
C SER A 34 1.38 22.10 -14.69
N SER A 35 1.06 20.88 -14.25
CA SER A 35 0.99 19.72 -15.16
C SER A 35 -0.23 19.90 -16.07
N LYS A 36 -0.02 20.31 -17.33
CA LYS A 36 -1.05 20.58 -18.35
C LYS A 36 -2.21 19.57 -18.26
N THR A 37 -3.45 20.06 -18.27
CA THR A 37 -4.63 19.20 -18.37
C THR A 37 -4.82 18.84 -19.85
N GLN A 38 -4.38 17.64 -20.26
CA GLN A 38 -4.69 17.11 -21.60
C GLN A 38 -6.17 16.67 -21.64
N THR A 39 -7.07 17.62 -21.78
CA THR A 39 -8.50 17.36 -21.99
C THR A 39 -8.85 17.27 -23.47
N ALA A 40 -9.53 16.17 -23.80
CA ALA A 40 -10.30 15.91 -25.01
C ALA A 40 -9.59 15.49 -26.32
N SER A 41 -10.12 14.39 -26.87
CA SER A 41 -10.23 14.05 -28.29
C SER A 41 -8.98 13.66 -29.09
N SER A 42 -8.80 12.35 -29.26
CA SER A 42 -8.97 11.79 -30.61
C SER A 42 -9.70 10.44 -30.57
N SER A 43 -10.82 10.33 -31.28
CA SER A 43 -11.53 9.06 -31.48
C SER A 43 -11.09 8.47 -32.82
N ARG A 44 -10.11 7.54 -32.78
CA ARG A 44 -9.73 6.73 -33.94
C ARG A 44 -9.52 5.28 -33.54
N ALA A 45 -10.58 4.49 -33.69
CA ALA A 45 -10.42 3.10 -34.04
C ALA A 45 -10.23 3.00 -35.56
N GLU A 46 -9.17 2.33 -36.02
CA GLU A 46 -9.13 1.73 -37.36
C GLU A 46 -8.02 0.66 -37.44
N ASP A 47 -8.49 -0.58 -37.61
CA ASP A 47 -7.89 -1.77 -38.24
C ASP A 47 -6.38 -2.09 -38.12
N ALA A 48 -6.10 -3.26 -37.55
CA ALA A 48 -4.81 -3.93 -37.61
C ALA A 48 -4.50 -4.48 -39.02
N VAL A 49 -3.35 -4.10 -39.58
CA VAL A 49 -2.79 -4.68 -40.81
C VAL A 49 -1.44 -5.33 -40.51
N SER A 50 -1.19 -6.50 -41.09
CA SER A 50 0.05 -7.27 -40.86
C SER A 50 1.27 -6.60 -41.51
N LEU A 51 2.20 -6.16 -40.66
CA LEU A 51 3.58 -5.82 -41.03
C LEU A 51 4.52 -7.01 -40.75
N ARG A 52 5.71 -7.02 -41.36
CA ARG A 52 6.66 -8.15 -41.30
C ARG A 52 7.75 -7.91 -40.24
N PRO A 53 8.44 -8.96 -39.77
CA PRO A 53 9.48 -8.82 -38.73
C PRO A 53 10.64 -7.87 -39.09
N GLU A 54 10.87 -7.62 -40.37
CA GLU A 54 11.91 -6.72 -40.88
C GLU A 54 11.50 -5.24 -40.79
N ASP A 55 10.19 -4.94 -40.84
CA ASP A 55 9.64 -3.58 -40.69
C ASP A 55 9.66 -3.13 -39.21
N VAL A 56 9.57 -4.08 -38.27
CA VAL A 56 9.56 -3.83 -36.82
C VAL A 56 10.84 -3.13 -36.34
N PHE A 57 11.98 -3.42 -36.95
CA PHE A 57 13.26 -2.77 -36.60
C PHE A 57 13.37 -1.32 -37.12
N ALA A 58 12.56 -0.91 -38.10
CA ALA A 58 12.46 0.48 -38.52
C ALA A 58 11.56 1.26 -37.55
N HIS A 59 10.36 0.75 -37.25
CA HIS A 59 9.46 1.38 -36.29
C HIS A 59 10.05 1.45 -34.87
N GLN A 60 10.89 0.51 -34.43
CA GLN A 60 11.61 0.63 -33.14
C GLN A 60 12.64 1.78 -33.07
N LEU A 61 12.94 2.44 -34.20
CA LEU A 61 13.70 3.70 -34.23
C LEU A 61 12.77 4.92 -34.37
N GLU A 62 11.63 4.79 -35.04
CA GLU A 62 10.62 5.86 -35.19
C GLU A 62 9.78 6.07 -33.91
N ASP A 63 9.50 5.01 -33.14
CA ASP A 63 8.95 5.05 -31.76
C ASP A 63 9.85 5.84 -30.78
N SER A 64 11.10 6.15 -31.17
CA SER A 64 12.01 7.03 -30.41
C SER A 64 12.04 8.48 -30.90
N ALA A 65 11.36 8.78 -32.01
CA ALA A 65 11.24 10.10 -32.63
C ALA A 65 9.87 10.75 -32.37
N ASP A 66 8.78 9.96 -32.27
CA ASP A 66 7.41 10.45 -32.08
C ASP A 66 7.09 10.88 -30.62
N LEU A 67 8.08 11.44 -29.93
CA LEU A 67 7.83 12.40 -28.86
C LEU A 67 7.61 13.77 -29.51
N GLU A 68 6.34 14.14 -29.75
CA GLU A 68 5.99 15.52 -30.12
C GLU A 68 6.39 16.49 -29.00
N LEU A 69 7.57 17.09 -29.16
CA LEU A 69 8.16 18.12 -28.30
C LEU A 69 7.43 19.45 -28.49
N GLU A 70 6.18 19.53 -28.02
CA GLU A 70 5.36 20.74 -28.08
C GLU A 70 5.94 21.91 -27.26
N ASP A 71 6.68 21.62 -26.18
CA ASP A 71 7.41 22.62 -25.42
C ASP A 71 8.87 22.70 -25.90
N PRO A 72 9.40 23.91 -26.20
CA PRO A 72 10.77 24.05 -26.65
C PRO A 72 11.76 23.62 -25.58
N ILE A 73 12.90 23.05 -26.01
CA ILE A 73 13.97 22.59 -25.12
C ILE A 73 14.71 23.81 -24.52
N GLU A 74 14.16 24.34 -23.43
CA GLU A 74 14.73 25.46 -22.68
C GLU A 74 15.94 25.02 -21.84
N ILE A 75 17.01 25.83 -21.83
CA ILE A 75 18.11 25.62 -20.89
C ILE A 75 17.54 25.78 -19.46
N PRO A 76 17.65 24.77 -18.57
CA PRO A 76 17.09 24.87 -17.23
C PRO A 76 17.63 26.07 -16.47
N SER A 77 16.73 26.85 -15.86
CA SER A 77 17.05 28.10 -15.17
C SER A 77 17.85 27.94 -13.88
N LEU A 78 17.86 26.74 -13.29
CA LEU A 78 18.60 26.37 -12.09
C LEU A 78 19.27 24.99 -12.27
N SER A 79 20.45 24.81 -11.69
CA SER A 79 21.10 23.50 -11.55
C SER A 79 20.44 22.64 -10.48
N THR A 80 20.80 21.35 -10.43
CA THR A 80 20.35 20.42 -9.39
C THR A 80 20.72 20.86 -7.98
N ASN A 81 21.83 21.58 -7.83
CA ASN A 81 22.33 22.03 -6.53
C ASN A 81 21.55 23.28 -6.09
N GLU A 82 21.41 24.27 -6.96
CA GLU A 82 20.63 25.49 -6.67
C GLU A 82 19.17 25.18 -6.32
N MET A 83 18.57 24.15 -6.94
CA MET A 83 17.23 23.66 -6.55
C MET A 83 17.22 22.95 -5.19
N ALA A 84 18.28 22.23 -4.83
CA ALA A 84 18.39 21.53 -3.55
C ALA A 84 18.71 22.48 -2.39
N ASP A 85 19.48 23.55 -2.63
CA ASP A 85 19.81 24.57 -1.65
C ASP A 85 18.55 25.22 -1.07
N TYR A 86 17.50 25.41 -1.87
CA TYR A 86 16.18 25.90 -1.41
C TYR A 86 15.49 24.97 -0.40
N PHE A 87 15.84 23.68 -0.38
CA PHE A 87 15.24 22.70 0.51
C PHE A 87 15.95 22.61 1.86
N GLN A 88 17.09 23.28 2.06
CA GLN A 88 17.73 23.43 3.38
C GLN A 88 16.85 24.28 4.33
N GLU A 89 16.95 24.02 5.64
CA GLU A 89 16.07 24.66 6.64
C GLU A 89 16.17 26.20 6.63
N GLU A 90 17.34 26.76 6.39
CA GLU A 90 17.57 28.21 6.27
C GLU A 90 16.91 28.84 5.04
N ASN A 91 16.65 28.06 3.98
CA ASN A 91 16.14 28.54 2.69
C ASN A 91 14.68 28.15 2.42
N LEU A 92 14.11 27.21 3.19
CA LEU A 92 12.68 26.89 3.17
C LEU A 92 11.74 28.11 3.15
N PRO A 93 11.99 29.23 3.88
CA PRO A 93 11.09 30.38 3.84
C PRO A 93 10.91 30.99 2.43
N TYR A 94 11.89 30.86 1.54
CA TYR A 94 11.78 31.33 0.16
C TYR A 94 10.79 30.46 -0.66
N LEU A 95 10.66 29.17 -0.33
CA LEU A 95 9.69 28.28 -0.94
C LEU A 95 8.24 28.50 -0.45
N LEU A 96 7.97 29.51 0.37
CA LEU A 96 6.61 30.02 0.57
C LEU A 96 6.19 31.04 -0.52
N ASN A 97 7.13 31.52 -1.34
CA ASN A 97 6.81 32.36 -2.49
C ASN A 97 6.47 31.49 -3.71
N GLN A 98 5.22 31.53 -4.17
CA GLN A 98 4.74 30.75 -5.31
C GLN A 98 5.58 30.93 -6.59
N ASP A 99 6.15 32.10 -6.84
CA ASP A 99 6.94 32.32 -8.07
C ASP A 99 8.33 31.67 -7.98
N ILE A 100 8.87 31.50 -6.75
CA ILE A 100 10.07 30.69 -6.50
C ILE A 100 9.73 29.21 -6.66
N ILE A 101 8.60 28.73 -6.09
CA ILE A 101 8.14 27.34 -6.29
C ILE A 101 7.98 27.03 -7.79
N LYS A 102 7.28 27.88 -8.56
CA LYS A 102 7.11 27.73 -10.02
C LYS A 102 8.46 27.63 -10.73
N THR A 103 9.41 28.48 -10.36
CA THR A 103 10.76 28.49 -10.95
C THR A 103 11.52 27.18 -10.67
N VAL A 104 11.46 26.67 -9.43
CA VAL A 104 12.11 25.40 -9.05
C VAL A 104 11.41 24.19 -9.70
N ILE A 105 10.08 24.17 -9.77
CA ILE A 105 9.33 23.09 -10.45
C ILE A 105 9.61 23.08 -11.96
N HIS A 106 9.63 24.23 -12.62
CA HIS A 106 9.98 24.34 -14.04
C HIS A 106 11.41 23.86 -14.29
N ALA A 107 12.38 24.33 -13.50
CA ALA A 107 13.75 23.87 -13.59
C ALA A 107 13.88 22.35 -13.35
N PHE A 108 13.15 21.80 -12.37
CA PHE A 108 13.18 20.36 -12.07
C PHE A 108 12.63 19.52 -13.24
N ARG A 109 11.49 19.92 -13.81
CA ARG A 109 10.92 19.28 -15.00
C ARG A 109 11.84 19.39 -16.23
N GLN A 110 12.45 20.56 -16.45
CA GLN A 110 13.43 20.70 -17.54
C GLN A 110 14.68 19.84 -17.32
N GLN A 111 15.17 19.69 -16.09
CA GLN A 111 16.29 18.79 -15.76
C GLN A 111 15.92 17.29 -15.84
N LEU A 112 14.65 16.92 -15.66
CA LEU A 112 14.11 15.58 -15.98
C LEU A 112 14.08 15.34 -17.49
N LEU A 113 13.49 16.25 -18.27
CA LEU A 113 13.40 16.17 -19.75
C LEU A 113 14.78 16.08 -20.40
N HIS A 114 15.75 16.86 -19.91
CA HIS A 114 17.15 16.78 -20.32
C HIS A 114 17.89 15.52 -19.83
N ARG A 115 17.20 14.62 -19.10
CA ARG A 115 17.72 13.38 -18.51
C ARG A 115 18.96 13.61 -17.62
N ARG A 116 18.99 14.74 -16.91
CA ARG A 116 20.08 15.14 -16.00
C ARG A 116 19.80 14.74 -14.55
N ILE A 117 18.54 14.73 -14.15
CA ILE A 117 18.13 14.15 -12.86
C ILE A 117 18.13 12.62 -12.96
N LYS A 118 18.94 11.99 -12.10
CA LYS A 118 18.85 10.55 -11.83
C LYS A 118 17.86 10.36 -10.70
N VAL A 119 16.87 9.49 -10.90
CA VAL A 119 15.81 9.27 -9.91
C VAL A 119 16.34 8.34 -8.82
N GLY A 120 16.10 7.03 -8.90
CA GLY A 120 16.72 6.03 -8.02
C GLY A 120 17.96 5.33 -8.60
N GLY A 121 18.40 5.69 -9.82
CA GLY A 121 19.38 4.92 -10.59
C GLY A 121 20.79 5.52 -10.73
N ALA A 122 21.66 4.73 -11.36
CA ALA A 122 22.93 5.22 -11.90
C ALA A 122 22.73 6.01 -13.21
N LEU A 123 21.63 5.74 -13.93
CA LEU A 123 21.15 6.45 -15.12
C LEU A 123 19.78 7.12 -14.86
N PRO A 124 19.42 8.15 -15.64
CA PRO A 124 18.04 8.66 -15.73
C PRO A 124 17.12 7.62 -16.40
N PRO A 125 15.81 7.58 -16.07
CA PRO A 125 14.86 6.65 -16.68
C PRO A 125 14.73 6.87 -18.20
N SER A 126 14.30 5.84 -18.94
CA SER A 126 14.15 5.86 -20.41
C SER A 126 12.76 5.48 -20.94
N CYS A 127 11.86 4.93 -20.12
CA CYS A 127 10.52 4.54 -20.55
C CYS A 127 9.50 4.63 -19.38
N PRO A 128 8.18 4.64 -19.65
CA PRO A 128 7.16 4.81 -18.61
C PRO A 128 7.22 3.79 -17.47
N GLU A 129 7.68 2.57 -17.75
CA GLU A 129 7.81 1.50 -16.75
C GLU A 129 8.93 1.75 -15.72
N THR A 130 9.94 2.56 -16.06
CA THR A 130 10.99 3.00 -15.11
C THR A 130 10.87 4.48 -14.72
N ASP A 131 10.10 5.27 -15.46
CA ASP A 131 9.86 6.68 -15.16
C ASP A 131 8.62 6.89 -14.29
N VAL A 132 8.86 7.06 -13.00
CA VAL A 132 7.84 7.43 -12.00
C VAL A 132 7.16 8.77 -12.27
N PHE A 133 7.77 9.66 -13.07
CA PHE A 133 7.19 10.97 -13.44
C PHE A 133 6.39 10.97 -14.74
N SER A 134 6.28 9.82 -15.43
CA SER A 134 5.76 9.77 -16.81
C SER A 134 4.29 10.11 -17.01
N GLU A 135 3.48 10.21 -15.94
CA GLU A 135 2.01 10.39 -15.97
C GLU A 135 1.32 9.41 -16.98
N LYS A 136 1.84 8.16 -17.05
CA LYS A 136 1.48 7.12 -18.04
C LYS A 136 1.28 5.72 -17.46
N TYR A 137 1.30 5.55 -16.14
CA TYR A 137 1.05 4.26 -15.50
C TYR A 137 -0.46 4.02 -15.35
N ASP A 138 -1.01 3.19 -16.25
CA ASP A 138 -2.38 2.68 -16.17
C ASP A 138 -2.35 1.14 -16.19
N PRO A 139 -2.57 0.47 -15.04
CA PRO A 139 -2.60 -0.98 -14.94
C PRO A 139 -3.93 -1.62 -15.40
N ARG A 140 -4.94 -0.84 -15.83
CA ARG A 140 -6.25 -1.36 -16.21
C ARG A 140 -6.17 -2.14 -17.53
N VAL A 141 -6.33 -3.46 -17.45
CA VAL A 141 -6.28 -4.35 -18.63
C VAL A 141 -7.65 -4.97 -18.91
N GLU A 142 -8.29 -4.59 -20.02
CA GLU A 142 -9.42 -5.35 -20.59
C GLU A 142 -8.96 -6.74 -21.07
N CYS A 143 -8.94 -7.74 -20.18
CA CYS A 143 -8.85 -9.14 -20.60
C CYS A 143 -10.12 -9.91 -20.26
N LYS A 144 -10.80 -10.40 -21.31
CA LYS A 144 -11.97 -11.29 -21.23
C LYS A 144 -11.55 -12.76 -21.13
N CYS A 145 -10.31 -13.00 -20.69
CA CYS A 145 -9.65 -14.29 -20.59
C CYS A 145 -9.70 -14.84 -19.15
N GLU A 146 -9.59 -16.15 -19.00
CA GLU A 146 -9.75 -16.86 -17.71
C GLU A 146 -8.43 -17.00 -16.93
N GLY A 147 -7.48 -16.07 -17.11
CA GLY A 147 -6.07 -16.28 -16.77
C GLY A 147 -5.35 -17.19 -17.77
N ASP A 148 -4.26 -17.83 -17.34
CA ASP A 148 -3.55 -18.83 -18.14
C ASP A 148 -4.20 -20.22 -18.01
N THR A 149 -4.61 -20.80 -19.14
CA THR A 149 -5.21 -22.13 -19.24
C THR A 149 -4.20 -23.24 -19.55
N ARG A 150 -2.92 -22.91 -19.81
CA ARG A 150 -1.89 -23.88 -20.21
C ARG A 150 -1.61 -24.93 -19.14
N ALA A 151 -1.70 -26.20 -19.52
CA ALA A 151 -1.60 -27.35 -18.60
C ALA A 151 -0.21 -27.55 -17.96
N ASN A 152 0.84 -26.92 -18.49
CA ASN A 152 2.22 -27.01 -17.99
C ASN A 152 2.66 -25.82 -17.12
N LYS A 153 1.78 -24.84 -16.87
CA LYS A 153 2.12 -23.57 -16.21
C LYS A 153 2.80 -23.73 -14.83
N GLU A 154 2.40 -24.75 -14.06
CA GLU A 154 2.98 -25.04 -12.74
C GLU A 154 4.47 -25.45 -12.79
N THR A 155 5.01 -25.77 -13.98
CA THR A 155 6.45 -26.03 -14.20
C THR A 155 7.22 -24.85 -14.79
N MET A 156 6.55 -23.74 -15.11
CA MET A 156 7.12 -22.61 -15.88
C MET A 156 7.78 -21.57 -14.97
N THR A 157 8.94 -21.92 -14.41
CA THR A 157 9.74 -21.08 -13.51
C THR A 157 10.62 -20.03 -14.23
N ASP A 158 10.41 -19.81 -15.52
CA ASP A 158 11.13 -18.83 -16.34
C ASP A 158 10.10 -17.89 -16.98
N LEU A 159 10.26 -16.58 -16.72
CA LEU A 159 9.36 -15.52 -17.16
C LEU A 159 9.22 -15.44 -18.70
N SER A 160 10.26 -15.84 -19.45
CA SER A 160 10.24 -15.82 -20.92
C SER A 160 9.20 -16.78 -21.50
N LEU A 161 8.89 -17.87 -20.79
CA LEU A 161 7.88 -18.87 -21.17
C LEU A 161 6.44 -18.33 -21.08
N TRP A 162 6.24 -17.13 -20.54
CA TRP A 162 4.94 -16.49 -20.40
C TRP A 162 4.67 -15.41 -21.48
N GLN A 163 5.64 -15.12 -22.35
CA GLN A 163 5.54 -14.10 -23.41
C GLN A 163 4.47 -14.40 -24.47
N ASP A 164 4.21 -15.68 -24.72
CA ASP A 164 3.25 -16.21 -25.72
C ASP A 164 1.85 -16.48 -25.15
N SER A 165 1.60 -16.18 -23.86
CA SER A 165 0.30 -16.41 -23.22
C SER A 165 -0.83 -15.70 -23.96
N GLU A 166 -1.99 -16.36 -24.11
CA GLU A 166 -3.19 -15.76 -24.72
C GLU A 166 -3.80 -14.64 -23.83
N CYS A 167 -3.48 -14.61 -22.54
CA CYS A 167 -3.90 -13.59 -21.60
C CYS A 167 -3.15 -12.24 -21.80
N GLN A 168 -3.89 -11.15 -22.05
CA GLN A 168 -3.32 -9.81 -22.22
C GLN A 168 -2.69 -9.27 -20.92
N ALA A 169 -3.27 -9.56 -19.75
CA ALA A 169 -2.71 -9.14 -18.47
C ALA A 169 -1.32 -9.76 -18.24
N ILE A 170 -1.18 -11.07 -18.47
CA ILE A 170 0.11 -11.77 -18.44
C ILE A 170 1.09 -11.17 -19.44
N ARG A 171 0.70 -10.95 -20.70
CA ARG A 171 1.59 -10.31 -21.69
C ARG A 171 2.05 -8.92 -21.26
N ASN A 172 1.17 -8.11 -20.65
CA ASN A 172 1.50 -6.78 -20.15
C ASN A 172 2.49 -6.85 -18.98
N THR A 173 2.21 -7.68 -17.96
CA THR A 173 3.11 -7.90 -16.83
C THR A 173 4.47 -8.45 -17.28
N VAL A 174 4.51 -9.42 -18.19
CA VAL A 174 5.77 -9.97 -18.74
C VAL A 174 6.56 -8.90 -19.50
N LYS A 175 5.90 -8.09 -20.34
CA LYS A 175 6.53 -6.97 -21.05
C LYS A 175 7.11 -5.96 -20.07
N ALA A 176 6.33 -5.51 -19.09
CA ALA A 176 6.75 -4.54 -18.08
C ALA A 176 7.92 -5.08 -17.22
N ALA A 177 7.81 -6.31 -16.74
CA ALA A 177 8.86 -7.01 -15.98
C ALA A 177 10.16 -7.08 -16.79
N GLN A 178 10.12 -7.54 -18.04
CA GLN A 178 11.32 -7.63 -18.88
C GLN A 178 11.93 -6.25 -19.18
N THR A 179 11.09 -5.24 -19.42
CA THR A 179 11.49 -3.84 -19.61
C THR A 179 12.25 -3.29 -18.40
N VAL A 180 11.74 -3.52 -17.19
CA VAL A 180 12.38 -3.14 -15.92
C VAL A 180 13.66 -3.93 -15.68
N ILE A 181 13.63 -5.26 -15.82
CA ILE A 181 14.78 -6.16 -15.62
C ILE A 181 15.97 -5.74 -16.51
N ASN A 182 15.70 -5.38 -17.77
CA ASN A 182 16.70 -4.92 -18.73
C ASN A 182 17.26 -3.52 -18.38
N ARG A 183 16.53 -2.71 -17.61
CA ARG A 183 16.85 -1.32 -17.22
C ARG A 183 17.29 -1.18 -15.76
N LYS A 184 17.85 -2.22 -15.16
CA LYS A 184 18.40 -2.28 -13.78
C LYS A 184 19.51 -1.25 -13.41
N SER A 185 19.80 -0.29 -14.29
CA SER A 185 20.68 0.85 -14.08
C SER A 185 19.92 2.16 -13.85
N GLU A 186 18.62 2.21 -14.15
CA GLU A 186 17.72 3.37 -14.01
C GLU A 186 17.05 3.45 -12.63
N TYR A 187 17.09 2.34 -11.88
CA TYR A 187 16.77 2.22 -10.45
C TYR A 187 17.88 1.43 -9.73
N LYS A 188 17.86 1.43 -8.39
CA LYS A 188 18.86 0.75 -7.54
C LYS A 188 18.19 0.36 -6.23
N SER A 189 18.36 -0.88 -5.77
CA SER A 189 17.70 -1.35 -4.54
C SER A 189 18.59 -2.02 -3.50
N GLN A 190 19.90 -1.95 -3.65
CA GLN A 190 20.87 -2.26 -2.57
C GLN A 190 20.73 -3.68 -1.93
N GLY A 191 20.03 -4.61 -2.60
CA GLY A 191 19.73 -5.97 -2.14
C GLY A 191 18.24 -6.29 -1.95
N ILE A 192 17.34 -5.29 -1.88
CA ILE A 192 15.96 -5.48 -1.42
C ILE A 192 15.01 -5.85 -2.58
N PHE A 193 14.68 -4.90 -3.44
CA PHE A 193 13.87 -5.10 -4.65
C PHE A 193 14.77 -5.56 -5.80
N THR A 194 15.03 -6.87 -5.84
CA THR A 194 15.94 -7.50 -6.82
C THR A 194 15.20 -7.93 -8.09
N ASN A 195 15.94 -8.13 -9.20
CA ASN A 195 15.36 -8.65 -10.43
C ASN A 195 14.82 -10.08 -10.27
N GLN A 196 15.44 -10.92 -9.41
CA GLN A 196 14.93 -12.27 -9.13
C GLN A 196 13.65 -12.20 -8.29
N GLY A 197 13.61 -11.33 -7.27
CA GLY A 197 12.39 -11.10 -6.48
C GLY A 197 11.20 -10.69 -7.34
N LEU A 198 11.42 -9.83 -8.35
CA LEU A 198 10.38 -9.47 -9.32
C LEU A 198 9.92 -10.65 -10.19
N ILE A 199 10.86 -11.49 -10.67
CA ILE A 199 10.53 -12.70 -11.45
C ILE A 199 9.72 -13.68 -10.59
N ASP A 200 10.17 -13.95 -9.36
CA ASP A 200 9.52 -14.86 -8.43
C ASP A 200 8.11 -14.36 -8.04
N ALA A 201 7.96 -13.05 -7.79
CA ALA A 201 6.69 -12.39 -7.51
C ALA A 201 5.68 -12.49 -8.67
N VAL A 202 6.11 -12.19 -9.90
CA VAL A 202 5.26 -12.26 -11.09
C VAL A 202 4.80 -13.70 -11.35
N ILE A 203 5.71 -14.68 -11.24
CA ILE A 203 5.37 -16.10 -11.41
C ILE A 203 4.46 -16.59 -10.27
N GLU A 204 4.65 -16.13 -9.03
CA GLU A 204 3.73 -16.45 -7.92
C GLU A 204 2.32 -15.90 -8.17
N LEU A 205 2.19 -14.65 -8.67
CA LEU A 205 0.90 -14.05 -9.01
C LEU A 205 0.18 -14.82 -10.13
N PHE A 206 0.87 -15.12 -11.24
CA PHE A 206 0.29 -15.92 -12.34
C PHE A 206 -0.17 -17.30 -11.88
N LEU A 207 0.54 -17.91 -10.91
CA LEU A 207 0.20 -19.21 -10.36
C LEU A 207 -0.79 -19.16 -9.19
N SER A 208 -1.05 -18.01 -8.58
CA SER A 208 -1.90 -17.85 -7.37
C SER A 208 -3.29 -18.48 -7.48
N SER A 209 -3.87 -18.48 -8.68
CA SER A 209 -5.18 -19.04 -9.01
C SER A 209 -5.14 -20.47 -9.58
N SER A 210 -3.97 -21.12 -9.52
CA SER A 210 -3.73 -22.50 -10.02
C SER A 210 -3.74 -23.52 -8.87
N ASN A 211 -3.79 -24.82 -9.22
CA ASN A 211 -3.81 -25.95 -8.27
C ASN A 211 -4.77 -25.79 -7.08
N LEU A 212 -6.04 -25.48 -7.38
CA LEU A 212 -7.09 -25.32 -6.35
C LEU A 212 -7.33 -26.64 -5.62
N GLN A 213 -7.24 -26.56 -4.29
CA GLN A 213 -7.47 -27.67 -3.37
C GLN A 213 -8.96 -27.86 -3.11
N GLN A 214 -9.30 -28.98 -2.45
CA GLN A 214 -10.66 -29.24 -1.99
C GLN A 214 -11.10 -28.23 -0.92
N VAL A 215 -12.42 -28.12 -0.71
CA VAL A 215 -13.00 -27.37 0.42
C VAL A 215 -12.36 -27.88 1.72
N PRO A 216 -11.87 -27.00 2.62
CA PRO A 216 -11.33 -27.44 3.90
C PRO A 216 -12.43 -27.95 4.82
N ASP A 217 -12.08 -28.91 5.66
CA ASP A 217 -12.96 -29.39 6.74
C ASP A 217 -13.18 -28.29 7.79
N THR A 218 -14.16 -28.47 8.67
CA THR A 218 -14.38 -27.61 9.84
C THR A 218 -14.36 -28.45 11.13
N CYS A 219 -14.65 -27.84 12.27
CA CYS A 219 -14.92 -28.53 13.53
C CYS A 219 -16.04 -29.58 13.46
N GLN A 220 -16.87 -29.59 12.40
CA GLN A 220 -17.91 -30.60 12.18
C GLN A 220 -17.35 -31.96 11.71
N GLY A 221 -16.07 -32.02 11.32
CA GLY A 221 -15.43 -33.23 10.79
C GLY A 221 -15.50 -33.31 9.26
N SER A 222 -14.96 -34.40 8.70
CA SER A 222 -14.80 -34.54 7.26
C SER A 222 -16.01 -35.15 6.56
N GLY A 223 -16.30 -34.64 5.36
CA GLY A 223 -17.37 -35.16 4.49
C GLY A 223 -18.80 -34.76 4.86
N THR A 224 -19.02 -33.90 5.86
CA THR A 224 -20.34 -33.30 6.13
C THR A 224 -20.68 -32.27 5.05
N THR A 225 -21.80 -32.46 4.34
CA THR A 225 -22.29 -31.55 3.29
C THR A 225 -22.93 -30.25 3.82
N HIS A 226 -22.52 -29.81 5.01
CA HIS A 226 -22.83 -28.48 5.52
C HIS A 226 -21.70 -27.54 5.05
N PRO A 227 -21.99 -26.60 4.13
CA PRO A 227 -20.95 -25.71 3.63
C PRO A 227 -20.49 -24.75 4.74
N ILE A 228 -19.24 -24.29 4.62
CA ILE A 228 -18.82 -23.04 5.24
C ILE A 228 -19.85 -21.97 4.84
N PRO A 229 -20.43 -21.20 5.77
CA PRO A 229 -21.48 -20.24 5.45
C PRO A 229 -21.00 -19.21 4.42
N GLU A 230 -21.94 -18.66 3.65
CA GLU A 230 -21.67 -17.65 2.63
C GLU A 230 -20.91 -16.46 3.25
N VAL A 231 -19.63 -16.33 2.92
CA VAL A 231 -18.73 -15.36 3.54
C VAL A 231 -19.05 -13.98 3.00
N LYS A 232 -19.54 -13.12 3.90
CA LYS A 232 -19.84 -11.71 3.66
C LYS A 232 -18.91 -10.83 4.48
N ALA A 233 -18.70 -9.63 3.99
CA ALA A 233 -17.78 -8.64 4.54
C ALA A 233 -18.43 -7.24 4.51
N PRO A 234 -17.92 -6.28 5.30
CA PRO A 234 -18.38 -4.89 5.24
C PRO A 234 -18.14 -4.26 3.87
N ASP A 235 -18.99 -3.30 3.53
CA ASP A 235 -18.70 -2.33 2.46
C ASP A 235 -17.39 -1.58 2.80
N ARG A 236 -16.37 -1.75 1.96
CA ARG A 236 -15.04 -1.14 2.17
C ARG A 236 -15.00 0.37 1.86
N ARG A 237 -16.07 0.96 1.28
CA ARG A 237 -16.06 2.38 0.86
C ARG A 237 -16.12 3.36 2.06
N PRO A 238 -15.52 4.55 1.98
CA PRO A 238 -15.60 5.54 3.05
C PRO A 238 -17.05 5.99 3.31
N SER A 239 -17.45 6.04 4.59
CA SER A 239 -18.80 6.43 5.02
C SER A 239 -18.78 7.74 5.82
N LEU A 240 -19.72 8.64 5.51
CA LEU A 240 -19.87 9.93 6.20
C LEU A 240 -20.33 9.81 7.67
N THR A 241 -20.75 8.62 8.09
CA THR A 241 -21.28 8.32 9.44
C THR A 241 -20.38 7.43 10.31
N GLY A 242 -19.33 6.87 9.71
CA GLY A 242 -18.35 6.00 10.36
C GLY A 242 -16.93 6.55 10.31
N ASP A 243 -16.46 6.97 9.13
CA ASP A 243 -15.04 7.13 8.83
C ASP A 243 -14.46 8.48 9.26
N SER A 244 -14.98 9.61 8.76
CA SER A 244 -14.57 10.97 9.20
C SER A 244 -15.65 12.02 8.98
N ASP A 245 -15.60 13.12 9.73
CA ASP A 245 -16.23 14.38 9.34
C ASP A 245 -15.39 15.07 8.24
N LEU A 246 -16.03 15.78 7.30
CA LEU A 246 -15.34 16.40 6.15
C LEU A 246 -14.35 17.50 6.56
N ASN A 247 -14.60 18.25 7.63
CA ASN A 247 -13.68 19.27 8.12
C ASN A 247 -12.45 18.64 8.79
N VAL A 248 -12.64 17.50 9.45
CA VAL A 248 -11.54 16.70 10.01
C VAL A 248 -10.71 16.07 8.89
N HIS A 249 -11.37 15.54 7.85
CA HIS A 249 -10.71 15.04 6.64
C HIS A 249 -9.86 16.13 5.98
N ASP A 250 -10.43 17.29 5.64
CA ASP A 250 -9.70 18.35 4.93
C ASP A 250 -8.60 18.99 5.80
N SER A 251 -8.76 19.00 7.14
CA SER A 251 -7.68 19.39 8.06
C SER A 251 -6.59 18.32 8.18
N LEU A 252 -6.91 17.04 7.96
CA LEU A 252 -5.95 15.94 7.88
C LEU A 252 -5.31 15.82 6.50
N PHE A 253 -5.94 16.29 5.42
CA PHE A 253 -5.53 16.11 4.03
C PHE A 253 -5.67 17.43 3.23
N PRO A 254 -4.74 18.38 3.44
CA PRO A 254 -4.84 19.73 2.86
C PRO A 254 -4.48 19.82 1.37
N THR A 255 -4.05 18.73 0.72
CA THR A 255 -3.64 18.72 -0.70
C THR A 255 -4.85 18.60 -1.64
N THR A 256 -4.62 18.85 -2.93
CA THR A 256 -5.64 18.76 -3.99
C THR A 256 -6.18 17.35 -4.27
N GLU A 257 -5.53 16.28 -3.78
CA GLU A 257 -5.97 14.90 -4.02
C GLU A 257 -7.37 14.60 -3.48
N LYS A 258 -7.62 14.94 -2.21
CA LYS A 258 -8.90 14.82 -1.46
C LYS A 258 -9.70 13.51 -1.50
N ILE A 259 -9.27 12.48 -2.22
CA ILE A 259 -9.99 11.20 -2.32
C ILE A 259 -9.69 10.36 -1.07
N LYS A 260 -10.61 10.40 -0.09
CA LYS A 260 -10.45 9.83 1.25
C LYS A 260 -9.90 8.40 1.29
N LEU A 261 -10.38 7.53 0.39
CA LEU A 261 -9.94 6.13 0.33
C LEU A 261 -8.42 6.00 0.14
N PHE A 262 -7.87 6.82 -0.75
CA PHE A 262 -6.45 6.82 -1.10
C PHE A 262 -5.61 7.61 -0.10
N THR A 263 -6.10 8.78 0.34
CA THR A 263 -5.38 9.59 1.33
C THR A 263 -5.20 8.86 2.67
N ASP A 264 -6.24 8.18 3.17
CA ASP A 264 -6.17 7.33 4.36
C ASP A 264 -5.15 6.19 4.18
N ALA A 265 -5.21 5.47 3.05
CA ALA A 265 -4.49 4.21 2.81
C ALA A 265 -2.96 4.36 2.84
N LYS A 266 -2.41 5.55 2.64
CA LYS A 266 -0.97 5.84 2.71
C LYS A 266 -0.55 6.61 3.97
N TYR A 267 -1.38 7.56 4.40
CA TYR A 267 -1.02 8.50 5.47
C TYR A 267 -0.88 7.84 6.83
N PHE A 268 -1.80 6.95 7.22
CA PHE A 268 -1.77 6.37 8.57
C PHE A 268 -0.60 5.40 8.79
N LEU A 269 -0.03 4.82 7.72
CA LEU A 269 1.20 4.03 7.81
C LEU A 269 2.44 4.94 7.93
N ALA A 270 2.58 5.90 7.01
CA ALA A 270 3.73 6.82 6.99
C ALA A 270 3.82 7.66 8.28
N MET A 271 2.68 8.16 8.80
CA MET A 271 2.62 8.94 10.02
C MET A 271 2.79 8.10 11.28
N ALA A 272 2.22 6.90 11.37
CA ALA A 272 2.45 6.07 12.55
C ALA A 272 3.93 5.68 12.67
N CYS A 273 4.58 5.39 11.56
CA CYS A 273 6.01 5.08 11.54
C CYS A 273 6.95 6.29 11.74
N GLY A 274 6.49 7.55 11.84
CA GLY A 274 7.41 8.70 11.98
C GLY A 274 6.87 10.04 12.52
N GLY A 275 5.55 10.24 12.61
CA GLY A 275 4.85 11.52 12.80
C GLY A 275 5.13 12.32 14.07
N SER A 276 5.86 11.75 15.02
CA SER A 276 6.31 12.41 16.25
C SER A 276 7.84 12.62 16.31
N LEU A 277 8.58 12.26 15.26
CA LEU A 277 10.05 12.20 15.22
C LEU A 277 10.67 12.68 13.89
N VAL A 278 9.87 12.79 12.81
CA VAL A 278 10.28 13.26 11.48
C VAL A 278 9.36 14.42 11.09
N ASP A 279 9.87 15.35 10.28
CA ASP A 279 9.07 16.46 9.77
C ASP A 279 7.82 15.97 8.99
N GLU A 280 6.67 16.59 9.24
CA GLU A 280 5.41 16.15 8.63
C GLU A 280 5.42 16.34 7.10
N GLY A 281 6.03 17.39 6.55
CA GLY A 281 6.14 17.58 5.09
C GLY A 281 6.93 16.46 4.39
N VAL A 282 8.00 15.97 5.02
CA VAL A 282 8.73 14.78 4.52
C VAL A 282 7.85 13.53 4.60
N LEU A 283 7.13 13.33 5.70
CA LEU A 283 6.23 12.18 5.88
C LEU A 283 5.02 12.19 4.94
N ARG A 284 4.50 13.38 4.60
CA ARG A 284 3.48 13.56 3.55
C ARG A 284 4.01 13.10 2.20
N ALA A 285 5.18 13.61 1.80
CA ALA A 285 5.79 13.23 0.55
C ALA A 285 6.14 11.72 0.48
N ILE A 286 6.47 11.08 1.60
CA ILE A 286 6.63 9.61 1.69
C ILE A 286 5.31 8.87 1.48
N ALA A 287 4.22 9.36 2.07
CA ALA A 287 2.89 8.78 1.87
C ALA A 287 2.43 8.95 0.41
N ASP A 288 2.46 10.18 -0.10
CA ASP A 288 1.92 10.57 -1.42
C ASP A 288 2.73 9.98 -2.59
N ALA A 289 4.03 9.70 -2.39
CA ALA A 289 4.82 8.90 -3.32
C ALA A 289 4.28 7.46 -3.51
N GLY A 290 3.48 6.96 -2.56
CA GLY A 290 2.79 5.67 -2.65
C GLY A 290 1.61 5.63 -3.63
N ASN A 291 1.29 6.71 -4.35
CA ASN A 291 0.11 6.73 -5.23
C ASN A 291 0.13 5.70 -6.37
N ASP A 292 1.30 5.30 -6.87
CA ASP A 292 1.40 4.17 -7.83
C ASP A 292 0.97 2.83 -7.21
N VAL A 293 1.15 2.66 -5.91
CA VAL A 293 0.66 1.48 -5.18
C VAL A 293 -0.86 1.45 -5.27
N LEU A 294 -1.49 2.57 -4.93
CA LEU A 294 -2.95 2.72 -4.92
C LEU A 294 -3.57 2.62 -6.33
N ILE A 295 -2.91 3.14 -7.36
CA ILE A 295 -3.36 2.96 -8.76
C ILE A 295 -3.38 1.47 -9.17
N GLY A 296 -2.49 0.64 -8.62
CA GLY A 296 -2.52 -0.82 -8.85
C GLY A 296 -3.46 -1.58 -7.91
N ASP A 297 -3.45 -1.31 -6.59
CA ASP A 297 -4.35 -1.87 -5.58
C ASP A 297 -5.83 -1.75 -5.97
N TYR A 298 -6.21 -0.62 -6.56
CA TYR A 298 -7.57 -0.23 -6.87
C TYR A 298 -7.81 -0.08 -8.39
N CYS A 299 -7.07 -0.83 -9.21
CA CYS A 299 -7.20 -0.75 -10.67
C CYS A 299 -8.60 -1.12 -11.19
N ASP A 300 -9.35 -1.98 -10.47
CA ASP A 300 -10.75 -2.32 -10.80
C ASP A 300 -11.76 -1.19 -10.46
N ALA A 301 -11.29 -0.07 -9.92
CA ALA A 301 -12.10 0.92 -9.20
C ALA A 301 -11.82 2.39 -9.57
N VAL A 302 -10.70 2.69 -10.25
CA VAL A 302 -10.28 4.08 -10.55
C VAL A 302 -10.62 4.49 -11.98
N ASP A 303 -11.25 5.67 -12.10
CA ASP A 303 -11.47 6.33 -13.37
C ASP A 303 -10.23 7.14 -13.83
N GLU A 304 -10.31 7.71 -15.04
CA GLU A 304 -9.20 8.44 -15.65
C GLU A 304 -8.85 9.73 -14.90
N GLU A 305 -9.85 10.40 -14.31
CA GLU A 305 -9.64 11.60 -13.48
C GLU A 305 -8.91 11.24 -12.18
N THR A 306 -9.35 10.18 -11.51
CA THR A 306 -8.72 9.62 -10.31
C THR A 306 -7.27 9.21 -10.57
N ILE A 307 -7.00 8.45 -11.64
CA ILE A 307 -5.63 8.09 -12.04
C ILE A 307 -4.79 9.36 -12.27
N THR A 308 -5.32 10.33 -13.02
CA THR A 308 -4.60 11.59 -13.32
C THR A 308 -4.25 12.35 -12.04
N ILE A 309 -5.18 12.44 -11.08
CA ILE A 309 -4.96 13.08 -9.78
C ILE A 309 -3.88 12.34 -8.99
N LEU A 310 -3.98 11.01 -8.88
CA LEU A 310 -3.05 10.18 -8.14
C LEU A 310 -1.63 10.25 -8.74
N GLN A 311 -1.50 10.11 -10.06
CA GLN A 311 -0.21 10.23 -10.76
C GLN A 311 0.43 11.61 -10.54
N LYS A 312 -0.33 12.71 -10.69
CA LYS A 312 0.21 14.07 -10.51
C LYS A 312 0.64 14.36 -9.07
N ASN A 313 -0.09 13.88 -8.07
CA ASN A 313 0.29 13.99 -6.66
C ASN A 313 1.52 13.12 -6.34
N GLY A 314 1.58 11.89 -6.86
CA GLY A 314 2.74 11.00 -6.68
C GLY A 314 4.01 11.55 -7.32
N ALA A 315 3.90 12.06 -8.56
CA ALA A 315 5.00 12.75 -9.25
C ALA A 315 5.49 13.97 -8.47
N ALA A 316 4.58 14.80 -7.94
CA ALA A 316 4.93 15.92 -7.07
C ALA A 316 5.69 15.46 -5.81
N ALA A 317 5.21 14.40 -5.17
CA ALA A 317 5.78 13.85 -3.94
C ALA A 317 7.18 13.25 -4.14
N VAL A 318 7.37 12.44 -5.18
CA VAL A 318 8.69 11.87 -5.52
C VAL A 318 9.67 12.97 -5.96
N ALA A 319 9.21 14.04 -6.62
CA ALA A 319 10.05 15.19 -6.97
C ALA A 319 10.51 15.96 -5.71
N PHE A 320 9.59 16.21 -4.77
CA PHE A 320 9.90 16.83 -3.48
C PHE A 320 10.91 16.00 -2.68
N LEU A 321 10.68 14.68 -2.57
CA LEU A 321 11.62 13.77 -1.93
C LEU A 321 12.98 13.71 -2.64
N LYS A 322 13.03 13.85 -3.97
CA LYS A 322 14.29 13.92 -4.70
C LYS A 322 15.09 15.17 -4.35
N LEU A 323 14.44 16.31 -4.18
CA LEU A 323 15.10 17.54 -3.74
C LEU A 323 15.53 17.46 -2.26
N CYS A 324 14.70 16.90 -1.37
CA CYS A 324 15.13 16.54 -0.01
C CYS A 324 16.32 15.56 0.01
N THR A 325 16.44 14.67 -0.98
CA THR A 325 17.56 13.73 -1.11
C THR A 325 18.84 14.39 -1.63
N LEU A 326 18.72 15.43 -2.47
CA LEU A 326 19.86 16.24 -2.92
C LEU A 326 20.29 17.27 -1.85
N ALA A 327 19.42 17.58 -0.89
CA ALA A 327 19.69 18.42 0.27
C ALA A 327 20.15 17.63 1.53
N ASP A 328 20.48 16.34 1.38
CA ASP A 328 20.91 15.42 2.47
C ASP A 328 19.91 15.21 3.63
N ILE A 329 18.64 15.63 3.48
CA ILE A 329 17.56 15.43 4.47
C ILE A 329 17.04 14.00 4.43
N VAL A 330 16.99 13.42 3.23
CA VAL A 330 16.65 12.02 2.97
C VAL A 330 17.87 11.33 2.41
N THR A 331 18.24 10.15 2.92
CA THR A 331 19.38 9.44 2.35
C THR A 331 19.04 8.85 0.99
N SER A 332 20.00 8.83 0.07
CA SER A 332 19.86 8.07 -1.19
C SER A 332 19.51 6.60 -0.96
N VAL A 333 19.91 6.00 0.17
CA VAL A 333 19.51 4.65 0.58
C VAL A 333 18.00 4.49 0.75
N GLN A 334 17.33 5.47 1.35
CA GLN A 334 15.89 5.46 1.55
C GLN A 334 15.15 5.76 0.24
N PHE A 335 15.62 6.76 -0.51
CA PHE A 335 14.98 7.21 -1.75
C PHE A 335 15.15 6.23 -2.92
N ASP A 336 16.36 5.71 -3.16
CA ASP A 336 16.61 4.75 -4.26
C ASP A 336 15.69 3.53 -4.13
N ASN A 337 15.52 3.03 -2.90
CA ASN A 337 14.65 1.89 -2.59
C ASN A 337 13.16 2.20 -2.70
N LEU A 338 12.70 3.41 -2.34
CA LEU A 338 11.32 3.83 -2.58
C LEU A 338 11.01 3.83 -4.08
N VAL A 339 11.90 4.40 -4.89
CA VAL A 339 11.74 4.41 -6.36
C VAL A 339 11.76 2.98 -6.91
N ALA A 340 12.63 2.10 -6.38
CA ALA A 340 12.65 0.70 -6.77
C ALA A 340 11.39 -0.08 -6.35
N SER A 341 10.80 0.19 -5.18
CA SER A 341 9.55 -0.46 -4.75
C SER A 341 8.38 -0.06 -5.66
N LEU A 342 8.26 1.23 -6.00
CA LEU A 342 7.22 1.74 -6.90
C LEU A 342 7.36 1.13 -8.31
N ILE A 343 8.58 1.12 -8.87
CA ILE A 343 8.84 0.54 -10.20
C ILE A 343 8.53 -0.97 -10.24
N GLN A 344 8.90 -1.73 -9.20
CA GLN A 344 8.57 -3.16 -9.16
C GLN A 344 7.07 -3.40 -8.90
N PHE A 345 6.41 -2.58 -8.09
CA PHE A 345 4.98 -2.67 -7.85
C PHE A 345 4.16 -2.40 -9.12
N ARG A 346 4.51 -1.37 -9.90
CA ARG A 346 3.86 -1.04 -11.19
C ARG A 346 3.79 -2.25 -12.15
N VAL A 347 4.77 -3.16 -12.10
CA VAL A 347 4.78 -4.38 -12.91
C VAL A 347 3.70 -5.38 -12.46
N LEU A 348 3.50 -5.51 -11.14
CA LEU A 348 2.52 -6.44 -10.56
C LEU A 348 1.07 -6.00 -10.84
N GLY A 349 0.82 -4.68 -10.79
CA GLY A 349 -0.50 -4.09 -11.02
C GLY A 349 -1.18 -4.53 -12.33
N TYR A 350 -0.42 -4.75 -13.41
CA TYR A 350 -0.93 -5.23 -14.71
C TYR A 350 -1.58 -6.63 -14.68
N TYR A 351 -1.42 -7.40 -13.59
CA TYR A 351 -2.08 -8.70 -13.38
C TYR A 351 -3.08 -8.71 -12.21
N ARG A 352 -3.12 -7.66 -11.39
CA ARG A 352 -3.97 -7.62 -10.19
C ARG A 352 -5.44 -7.89 -10.51
N ASP A 353 -6.11 -8.59 -9.60
CA ASP A 353 -7.52 -9.00 -9.70
C ASP A 353 -7.86 -9.95 -10.87
N HIS A 354 -6.89 -10.30 -11.72
CA HIS A 354 -7.16 -11.08 -12.92
C HIS A 354 -7.55 -12.54 -12.61
N GLY A 355 -8.53 -13.06 -13.37
CA GLY A 355 -9.08 -14.41 -13.20
C GLY A 355 -10.04 -14.58 -12.00
N ARG A 356 -10.19 -13.59 -11.10
CA ARG A 356 -10.98 -13.74 -9.86
C ARG A 356 -12.44 -14.16 -10.07
N THR A 357 -13.04 -13.74 -11.19
CA THR A 357 -14.44 -14.04 -11.56
C THR A 357 -14.77 -15.53 -11.55
N ASN A 358 -13.90 -16.36 -12.13
CA ASN A 358 -14.15 -17.77 -12.40
C ASN A 358 -13.81 -18.71 -11.24
N LEU A 359 -13.19 -18.19 -10.17
CA LEU A 359 -12.86 -18.98 -8.98
C LEU A 359 -14.11 -19.42 -8.21
N ALA A 360 -14.02 -20.55 -7.51
CA ALA A 360 -15.08 -21.01 -6.62
C ALA A 360 -15.24 -20.06 -5.42
N SER A 361 -16.49 -19.68 -5.11
CA SER A 361 -16.81 -18.78 -3.98
C SER A 361 -16.59 -19.47 -2.63
N GLY A 362 -15.81 -18.85 -1.75
CA GLY A 362 -15.46 -19.39 -0.42
C GLY A 362 -13.98 -19.81 -0.29
N PHE A 363 -13.70 -20.62 0.73
CA PHE A 363 -12.36 -21.10 1.08
C PHE A 363 -11.98 -22.36 0.29
N TYR A 364 -10.90 -22.25 -0.50
CA TYR A 364 -10.24 -23.35 -1.22
C TYR A 364 -8.76 -22.98 -1.28
N GLY A 365 -7.88 -23.82 -0.75
CA GLY A 365 -6.44 -23.57 -0.77
C GLY A 365 -5.83 -23.69 -2.18
N SER A 366 -4.53 -23.38 -2.29
CA SER A 366 -3.70 -23.67 -3.47
C SER A 366 -2.34 -24.21 -3.03
N ASP A 367 -1.79 -25.20 -3.75
CA ASP A 367 -0.42 -25.71 -3.52
C ASP A 367 0.69 -24.70 -3.87
N ILE A 368 0.33 -23.56 -4.45
CA ILE A 368 1.21 -22.40 -4.68
C ILE A 368 1.37 -21.63 -3.35
N ASN A 369 2.09 -22.26 -2.42
CA ASN A 369 2.20 -21.89 -1.01
C ASN A 369 3.42 -21.02 -0.65
N ARG A 370 4.13 -20.45 -1.63
CA ARG A 370 5.39 -19.70 -1.47
C ARG A 370 5.21 -18.31 -0.84
N LEU A 371 4.72 -18.28 0.39
CA LEU A 371 4.79 -17.12 1.28
C LEU A 371 6.25 -16.63 1.40
N PRO A 372 6.54 -15.33 1.23
CA PRO A 372 5.72 -14.21 0.75
C PRO A 372 6.35 -13.53 -0.50
N GLY A 373 6.63 -14.30 -1.56
CA GLY A 373 7.41 -13.84 -2.73
C GLY A 373 6.93 -12.52 -3.34
N HIS A 374 5.65 -12.44 -3.71
CA HIS A 374 5.05 -11.22 -4.24
C HIS A 374 4.79 -10.16 -3.16
N ARG A 375 4.34 -10.54 -1.95
CA ARG A 375 4.11 -9.60 -0.82
C ARG A 375 5.37 -8.84 -0.37
N TYR A 376 6.58 -9.28 -0.73
CA TYR A 376 7.79 -8.46 -0.56
C TYR A 376 7.75 -7.15 -1.34
N ILE A 377 7.07 -7.09 -2.49
CA ILE A 377 6.89 -5.88 -3.30
C ILE A 377 5.49 -5.31 -3.04
N ASP A 378 4.50 -6.20 -3.10
CA ASP A 378 3.07 -5.92 -3.21
C ASP A 378 2.43 -5.36 -1.92
N LEU A 379 3.04 -5.55 -0.75
CA LEU A 379 2.49 -5.05 0.51
C LEU A 379 2.76 -3.54 0.75
N GLY A 380 3.46 -2.84 -0.16
CA GLY A 380 3.66 -1.39 -0.11
C GLY A 380 4.47 -0.83 1.09
N ILE A 381 4.93 -1.70 2.00
CA ILE A 381 5.44 -1.32 3.35
C ILE A 381 6.62 -0.34 3.37
N TRP A 382 7.29 -0.12 2.25
CA TRP A 382 8.47 0.73 2.19
C TRP A 382 8.20 2.16 2.68
N VAL A 383 6.99 2.70 2.48
CA VAL A 383 6.61 4.03 2.99
C VAL A 383 6.69 4.09 4.53
N GLY A 384 6.19 3.06 5.23
CA GLY A 384 6.30 2.98 6.69
C GLY A 384 7.74 2.71 7.15
N MET A 385 8.45 1.81 6.46
CA MET A 385 9.84 1.50 6.78
C MET A 385 10.77 2.70 6.61
N MET A 386 10.56 3.50 5.55
CA MET A 386 11.31 4.73 5.29
C MET A 386 11.08 5.78 6.37
N SER A 387 9.83 6.01 6.80
CA SER A 387 9.50 6.87 7.95
C SER A 387 10.19 6.40 9.23
N ALA A 388 10.15 5.10 9.55
CA ALA A 388 10.80 4.54 10.74
C ALA A 388 12.34 4.59 10.66
N SER A 389 12.90 4.50 9.46
CA SER A 389 14.33 4.66 9.19
C SER A 389 14.81 6.09 9.44
N LEU A 390 14.06 7.09 8.96
CA LEU A 390 14.31 8.50 9.26
C LEU A 390 14.16 8.78 10.76
N ALA A 391 13.07 8.31 11.38
CA ALA A 391 12.76 8.52 12.80
C ALA A 391 13.78 7.93 13.79
N THR A 392 14.59 6.96 13.35
CA THR A 392 15.55 6.25 14.21
C THR A 392 17.01 6.40 13.78
N GLY A 393 17.27 6.97 12.59
CA GLY A 393 18.59 7.00 11.97
C GLY A 393 19.17 5.60 11.69
N LYS A 394 18.34 4.57 11.57
CA LYS A 394 18.77 3.18 11.34
C LYS A 394 18.53 2.75 9.90
N ALA A 395 19.53 2.08 9.33
CA ALA A 395 19.42 1.44 8.02
C ALA A 395 18.45 0.26 8.05
N ILE A 396 17.80 0.04 6.91
CA ILE A 396 17.00 -1.14 6.61
C ILE A 396 17.91 -2.14 5.90
N THR A 397 17.90 -3.40 6.33
CA THR A 397 18.57 -4.51 5.65
C THR A 397 17.55 -5.39 4.93
N GLU A 398 18.01 -6.18 3.95
CA GLU A 398 17.21 -7.22 3.28
C GLU A 398 16.53 -8.15 4.31
N GLU A 399 17.27 -8.65 5.31
CA GLU A 399 16.74 -9.48 6.41
C GLU A 399 15.61 -8.79 7.19
N LYS A 400 15.77 -7.50 7.54
CA LYS A 400 14.71 -6.74 8.22
C LYS A 400 13.48 -6.57 7.35
N HIS A 401 13.68 -6.25 6.07
CA HIS A 401 12.59 -6.16 5.10
C HIS A 401 11.85 -7.49 4.96
N LEU A 402 12.58 -8.60 4.82
CA LEU A 402 12.06 -9.96 4.74
C LEU A 402 11.13 -10.29 5.94
N ARG A 403 11.62 -9.99 7.15
CA ARG A 403 10.91 -10.25 8.41
C ARG A 403 9.69 -9.34 8.58
N LEU A 404 9.83 -8.05 8.26
CA LEU A 404 8.75 -7.07 8.35
C LEU A 404 7.63 -7.34 7.34
N ALA A 405 7.97 -7.64 6.08
CA ALA A 405 7.00 -8.09 5.09
C ALA A 405 6.28 -9.36 5.54
N THR A 406 6.99 -10.34 6.12
CA THR A 406 6.38 -11.60 6.60
C THR A 406 5.35 -11.37 7.72
N VAL A 407 5.64 -10.53 8.72
CA VAL A 407 4.68 -10.25 9.81
C VAL A 407 3.55 -9.32 9.34
N CYS A 408 3.85 -8.29 8.55
CA CYS A 408 2.83 -7.38 8.03
C CYS A 408 1.88 -8.08 7.03
N THR A 409 2.36 -9.07 6.27
CA THR A 409 1.52 -9.96 5.45
C THR A 409 0.48 -10.66 6.32
N LEU A 410 0.90 -11.26 7.44
CA LEU A 410 -0.03 -11.94 8.35
C LEU A 410 -1.03 -10.97 9.01
N LEU A 411 -0.60 -9.75 9.35
CA LEU A 411 -1.47 -8.71 9.88
C LEU A 411 -2.56 -8.31 8.87
N ASN A 412 -2.16 -8.00 7.64
CA ASN A 412 -3.08 -7.61 6.55
C ASN A 412 -4.06 -8.74 6.24
N ASP A 413 -3.51 -9.92 5.94
CA ASP A 413 -4.24 -10.99 5.26
C ASP A 413 -5.11 -11.81 6.22
N LEU A 414 -4.92 -11.66 7.54
CA LEU A 414 -5.90 -12.06 8.56
C LEU A 414 -7.06 -11.06 8.63
N VAL A 415 -6.80 -9.76 8.66
CA VAL A 415 -7.89 -8.75 8.79
C VAL A 415 -8.77 -8.73 7.54
N ASP A 416 -8.17 -8.75 6.36
CA ASP A 416 -8.88 -8.74 5.09
C ASP A 416 -9.52 -10.09 4.70
N LEU A 417 -9.28 -11.17 5.45
CA LEU A 417 -9.64 -12.55 5.11
C LEU A 417 -11.09 -12.73 4.64
N ARG A 418 -12.07 -12.06 5.28
CA ARG A 418 -13.49 -12.13 4.87
C ARG A 418 -13.71 -11.47 3.52
N SER A 419 -13.25 -10.23 3.38
CA SER A 419 -13.39 -9.39 2.19
C SER A 419 -12.70 -10.01 0.99
N ASP A 420 -11.51 -10.57 1.21
CA ASP A 420 -10.73 -11.27 0.20
C ASP A 420 -11.37 -12.61 -0.19
N THR A 421 -11.95 -13.34 0.75
CA THR A 421 -12.74 -14.56 0.43
C THR A 421 -13.96 -14.22 -0.43
N MET A 422 -14.65 -13.13 -0.11
CA MET A 422 -15.83 -12.64 -0.83
C MET A 422 -15.48 -12.15 -2.25
N ARG A 423 -14.44 -11.30 -2.39
CA ARG A 423 -13.87 -10.86 -3.68
C ARG A 423 -13.21 -12.00 -4.48
N LYS A 424 -13.05 -13.19 -3.89
CA LYS A 424 -12.33 -14.37 -4.40
C LYS A 424 -10.83 -14.15 -4.60
N GLN A 425 -10.21 -13.26 -3.84
CA GLN A 425 -8.79 -12.98 -3.94
C GLN A 425 -7.94 -14.19 -3.57
N ARG A 426 -6.95 -14.47 -4.42
CA ARG A 426 -5.93 -15.51 -4.18
C ARG A 426 -4.52 -14.93 -4.08
N GLU A 427 -4.34 -13.62 -4.22
CA GLU A 427 -3.09 -12.93 -3.87
C GLU A 427 -2.80 -13.15 -2.36
N ASN A 428 -3.82 -12.95 -1.50
CA ASN A 428 -3.84 -13.31 -0.08
C ASN A 428 -3.30 -14.74 0.17
N PRO A 429 -2.10 -14.90 0.78
CA PRO A 429 -1.47 -16.22 0.95
C PRO A 429 -2.08 -17.04 2.08
N ILE A 430 -2.86 -16.44 2.99
CA ILE A 430 -3.59 -17.18 4.03
C ILE A 430 -4.73 -17.97 3.38
N LEU A 431 -5.43 -17.37 2.42
CA LEU A 431 -6.45 -18.07 1.62
C LEU A 431 -5.85 -19.19 0.76
N ARG A 432 -4.65 -19.01 0.19
CA ARG A 432 -3.93 -20.10 -0.50
C ARG A 432 -3.41 -21.17 0.47
N GLY A 433 -2.96 -20.79 1.66
CA GLY A 433 -2.31 -21.69 2.61
C GLY A 433 -3.23 -22.68 3.33
N VAL A 434 -4.56 -22.47 3.30
CA VAL A 434 -5.53 -23.32 4.03
C VAL A 434 -5.40 -24.80 3.67
N ARG A 435 -5.28 -25.68 4.68
CA ARG A 435 -5.31 -27.15 4.54
C ARG A 435 -6.01 -27.78 5.74
N GLY A 436 -6.69 -28.92 5.52
CA GLY A 436 -7.36 -29.68 6.57
C GLY A 436 -8.50 -28.88 7.21
N CYS A 437 -8.53 -28.83 8.55
CA CYS A 437 -9.51 -28.04 9.30
C CYS A 437 -9.21 -26.54 9.21
N LEU A 438 -10.13 -25.76 8.60
CA LEU A 438 -10.03 -24.30 8.48
C LEU A 438 -9.81 -23.61 9.82
N CYS A 439 -10.56 -23.99 10.85
CA CYS A 439 -10.50 -23.36 12.17
C CYS A 439 -9.12 -23.54 12.83
N ASN A 440 -8.56 -24.75 12.77
CA ASN A 440 -7.22 -25.05 13.31
C ASN A 440 -6.12 -24.32 12.51
N TYR A 441 -6.30 -24.19 11.19
CA TYR A 441 -5.38 -23.45 10.34
C TYR A 441 -5.35 -21.95 10.71
N LEU A 442 -6.52 -21.33 10.90
CA LEU A 442 -6.63 -19.92 11.28
C LEU A 442 -6.10 -19.66 12.71
N ASP A 443 -6.37 -20.55 13.67
CA ASP A 443 -5.81 -20.47 15.04
C ASP A 443 -4.26 -20.54 15.01
N SER A 444 -3.69 -21.39 14.14
CA SER A 444 -2.24 -21.45 13.91
C SER A 444 -1.69 -20.18 13.25
N CYS A 445 -2.41 -19.57 12.30
CA CYS A 445 -2.02 -18.29 11.71
C CYS A 445 -2.09 -17.13 12.71
N ILE A 446 -3.08 -17.12 13.62
CA ILE A 446 -3.14 -16.17 14.74
C ILE A 446 -1.92 -16.35 15.66
N SER A 447 -1.65 -17.58 16.14
CA SER A 447 -0.48 -17.85 16.99
C SER A 447 0.84 -17.42 16.32
N ARG A 448 1.05 -17.78 15.05
CA ARG A 448 2.22 -17.36 14.27
C ARG A 448 2.34 -15.84 14.14
N CYS A 449 1.23 -15.13 13.93
CA CYS A 449 1.21 -13.68 13.83
C CYS A 449 1.60 -13.01 15.16
N LEU A 450 1.10 -13.53 16.29
CA LEU A 450 1.43 -13.03 17.63
C LEU A 450 2.92 -13.23 17.96
N THR A 451 3.45 -14.42 17.70
CA THR A 451 4.86 -14.75 17.90
C THR A 451 5.76 -13.82 17.07
N LEU A 452 5.55 -13.73 15.75
CA LEU A 452 6.37 -12.87 14.89
C LEU A 452 6.24 -11.38 15.20
N ALA A 453 5.07 -10.90 15.64
CA ALA A 453 4.92 -9.52 16.11
C ALA A 453 5.73 -9.27 17.39
N CYS A 454 5.66 -10.18 18.36
CA CYS A 454 6.42 -10.10 19.61
C CYS A 454 7.93 -10.05 19.34
N GLU A 455 8.47 -11.02 18.60
CA GLU A 455 9.91 -11.10 18.32
C GLU A 455 10.47 -9.90 17.51
N VAL A 456 9.60 -9.14 16.82
CA VAL A 456 9.95 -7.95 16.02
C VAL A 456 9.85 -6.66 16.85
N LEU A 457 8.85 -6.56 17.73
CA LEU A 457 8.75 -5.50 18.73
C LEU A 457 9.95 -5.50 19.69
N GLU A 458 10.46 -6.70 20.00
CA GLU A 458 11.63 -6.93 20.85
C GLU A 458 12.99 -6.76 20.14
N SER A 459 13.07 -6.90 18.81
CA SER A 459 14.38 -6.95 18.13
C SER A 459 15.07 -5.59 18.02
N ASP A 460 14.36 -4.55 17.56
CA ASP A 460 14.86 -3.18 17.56
C ASP A 460 13.76 -2.15 17.28
N ARG A 461 14.00 -0.90 17.71
CA ARG A 461 13.02 0.19 17.64
C ARG A 461 12.49 0.48 16.23
N LEU A 462 13.29 0.37 15.16
CA LEU A 462 12.79 0.60 13.80
C LEU A 462 11.76 -0.48 13.45
N SER A 463 12.11 -1.75 13.64
CA SER A 463 11.26 -2.87 13.28
C SER A 463 9.98 -2.91 14.13
N GLY A 464 10.09 -2.62 15.43
CA GLY A 464 8.93 -2.43 16.31
C GLY A 464 8.03 -1.26 15.86
N MET A 465 8.60 -0.12 15.47
CA MET A 465 7.83 1.02 14.94
C MET A 465 7.09 0.71 13.64
N VAL A 466 7.62 -0.18 12.79
CA VAL A 466 6.91 -0.63 11.59
C VAL A 466 5.74 -1.54 11.95
N VAL A 467 5.89 -2.51 12.87
CA VAL A 467 4.77 -3.36 13.31
C VAL A 467 3.68 -2.55 14.03
N LEU A 468 4.07 -1.65 14.93
CA LEU A 468 3.15 -0.72 15.59
C LEU A 468 2.41 0.17 14.58
N GLY A 469 3.13 0.72 13.61
CA GLY A 469 2.56 1.59 12.58
C GLY A 469 1.67 0.86 11.59
N PHE A 470 2.00 -0.40 11.26
CA PHE A 470 1.17 -1.26 10.42
C PHE A 470 -0.11 -1.69 11.15
N CYS A 471 -0.04 -2.02 12.45
CA CYS A 471 -1.24 -2.27 13.26
C CYS A 471 -2.12 -1.00 13.36
N ASN A 472 -1.52 0.18 13.53
CA ASN A 472 -2.23 1.45 13.51
C ASN A 472 -2.94 1.68 12.17
N TRP A 473 -2.21 1.55 11.06
CA TRP A 473 -2.75 1.61 9.70
C TRP A 473 -3.88 0.60 9.46
N THR A 474 -3.74 -0.65 9.91
CA THR A 474 -4.76 -1.69 9.72
C THR A 474 -6.11 -1.30 10.36
N VAL A 475 -6.10 -0.59 11.49
CA VAL A 475 -7.33 -0.07 12.14
C VAL A 475 -7.73 1.33 11.62
N MET A 476 -6.80 2.09 11.02
CA MET A 476 -7.00 3.48 10.61
C MET A 476 -7.15 3.70 9.08
N ALA A 477 -6.91 2.72 8.23
CA ALA A 477 -7.25 2.80 6.81
C ALA A 477 -8.73 2.47 6.59
N SER A 478 -9.43 3.28 5.79
CA SER A 478 -10.88 3.12 5.56
C SER A 478 -11.24 1.82 4.82
N HIS A 479 -10.31 1.20 4.08
CA HIS A 479 -10.57 -0.01 3.32
C HIS A 479 -10.62 -1.31 4.14
N HIS A 480 -10.01 -1.39 5.32
CA HIS A 480 -10.06 -2.62 6.14
C HIS A 480 -11.33 -2.76 6.98
N LYS A 481 -11.98 -1.64 7.32
CA LYS A 481 -13.23 -1.61 8.09
C LYS A 481 -13.20 -2.43 9.40
N VAL A 482 -12.11 -2.31 10.16
CA VAL A 482 -11.91 -3.08 11.40
C VAL A 482 -13.02 -2.83 12.43
N TYR A 483 -13.53 -1.60 12.55
CA TYR A 483 -14.65 -1.28 13.44
C TYR A 483 -15.91 -2.08 13.05
N GLU A 484 -16.21 -2.14 11.76
CA GLU A 484 -17.34 -2.89 11.21
C GLU A 484 -17.10 -4.40 11.33
N LEU A 485 -15.88 -4.91 11.09
CA LEU A 485 -15.51 -6.31 11.29
C LEU A 485 -15.72 -6.78 12.74
N VAL A 486 -15.37 -5.97 13.74
CA VAL A 486 -15.51 -6.36 15.16
C VAL A 486 -16.89 -6.08 15.76
N ASN A 487 -17.74 -5.25 15.13
CA ASN A 487 -19.10 -4.95 15.62
C ASN A 487 -20.22 -5.59 14.78
N GLY A 488 -20.01 -5.80 13.48
CA GLY A 488 -20.99 -6.30 12.52
C GLY A 488 -21.18 -7.81 12.50
N VAL A 489 -20.32 -8.59 13.17
CA VAL A 489 -20.46 -10.06 13.26
C VAL A 489 -21.10 -10.55 14.56
N GLN A 490 -21.90 -11.61 14.46
CA GLN A 490 -22.64 -12.24 15.57
C GLN A 490 -22.22 -13.70 15.78
N GLU A 491 -22.20 -14.16 17.04
CA GLU A 491 -21.79 -15.51 17.45
C GLU A 491 -22.87 -16.56 17.09
N VAL A 492 -22.49 -17.59 16.33
CA VAL A 492 -23.39 -18.61 15.80
C VAL A 492 -23.35 -19.89 16.62
N LYS A 493 -24.51 -20.32 17.13
CA LYS A 493 -24.61 -21.39 18.16
C LYS A 493 -25.03 -22.76 17.66
N HIS A 494 -25.14 -22.94 16.33
CA HIS A 494 -25.43 -24.23 15.72
C HIS A 494 -24.18 -24.98 15.20
N TYR A 495 -22.99 -24.36 15.26
CA TYR A 495 -21.71 -25.02 15.02
C TYR A 495 -21.11 -25.53 16.35
N PRO A 496 -20.48 -26.72 16.38
CA PRO A 496 -19.74 -27.18 17.56
C PRO A 496 -18.54 -26.26 17.84
N THR A 497 -18.42 -25.78 19.08
CA THR A 497 -17.31 -24.90 19.48
C THR A 497 -15.95 -25.56 19.24
N CYS A 498 -15.06 -24.90 18.51
CA CYS A 498 -13.69 -25.35 18.33
C CYS A 498 -12.90 -25.43 19.64
N THR A 499 -12.06 -26.46 19.75
CA THR A 499 -11.00 -26.52 20.75
C THR A 499 -9.77 -25.77 20.23
N TYR A 500 -9.80 -24.45 20.36
CA TYR A 500 -8.65 -23.59 20.06
C TYR A 500 -7.51 -23.79 21.09
N ALA A 501 -6.29 -23.37 20.74
CA ALA A 501 -5.10 -23.47 21.59
C ALA A 501 -5.05 -22.40 22.71
N LEU A 502 -6.13 -22.24 23.48
CA LEU A 502 -6.35 -21.12 24.41
C LEU A 502 -5.18 -20.79 25.36
N THR A 503 -4.49 -21.80 25.90
CA THR A 503 -3.34 -21.59 26.80
C THR A 503 -2.08 -21.10 26.08
N GLU A 504 -1.90 -21.50 24.82
CA GLU A 504 -0.87 -20.91 23.94
C GLU A 504 -1.26 -19.47 23.57
N GLU A 505 -2.56 -19.25 23.26
CA GLU A 505 -3.22 -17.94 23.12
C GLU A 505 -2.85 -16.93 24.22
N GLU A 506 -3.16 -17.29 25.46
CA GLU A 506 -2.90 -16.49 26.65
C GLU A 506 -1.39 -16.26 26.88
N THR A 507 -0.55 -17.27 26.57
CA THR A 507 0.91 -17.16 26.68
C THR A 507 1.48 -16.18 25.64
N ASN A 508 1.07 -16.31 24.38
CA ASN A 508 1.55 -15.47 23.28
C ASN A 508 1.05 -14.02 23.42
N TYR A 509 -0.20 -13.82 23.84
CA TYR A 509 -0.71 -12.50 24.17
C TYR A 509 -0.03 -11.90 25.42
N SER A 510 0.28 -12.71 26.44
CA SER A 510 1.08 -12.24 27.59
C SER A 510 2.49 -11.79 27.19
N ASN A 511 3.12 -12.47 26.23
CA ASN A 511 4.43 -12.07 25.70
C ASN A 511 4.32 -10.79 24.86
N LEU A 512 3.32 -10.69 23.97
CA LEU A 512 3.03 -9.46 23.24
C LEU A 512 2.82 -8.26 24.19
N LEU A 513 2.08 -8.44 25.28
CA LEU A 513 1.87 -7.36 26.28
C LEU A 513 3.18 -6.86 26.87
N LYS A 514 4.13 -7.75 27.20
CA LYS A 514 5.48 -7.39 27.70
C LYS A 514 6.29 -6.66 26.64
N ALA A 515 6.30 -7.17 25.40
CA ALA A 515 6.96 -6.54 24.26
C ALA A 515 6.43 -5.14 23.95
N LEU A 516 5.19 -4.83 24.37
CA LEU A 516 4.56 -3.51 24.25
C LEU A 516 4.78 -2.59 25.46
N GLU A 517 5.28 -3.08 26.61
CA GLU A 517 5.58 -2.23 27.78
C GLU A 517 6.52 -1.05 27.47
N PRO A 518 7.63 -1.21 26.71
CA PRO A 518 8.56 -0.11 26.41
C PRO A 518 7.96 1.04 25.58
N TYR A 519 6.79 0.82 24.97
CA TYR A 519 6.10 1.79 24.12
C TYR A 519 4.97 2.53 24.86
N GLY A 520 4.71 2.19 26.13
CA GLY A 520 3.72 2.87 26.98
C GLY A 520 2.26 2.50 26.68
N THR A 521 1.32 3.21 27.33
CA THR A 521 -0.14 3.08 27.17
C THR A 521 -0.83 4.39 27.60
N LEU A 522 -1.99 4.68 27.02
CA LEU A 522 -2.92 5.74 27.39
C LEU A 522 -4.05 5.23 28.31
N GLU A 523 -3.93 3.98 28.80
CA GLU A 523 -4.90 3.27 29.63
C GLU A 523 -6.34 3.23 29.06
N LYS A 524 -7.22 4.10 29.57
CA LYS A 524 -8.66 4.15 29.29
C LYS A 524 -8.99 5.17 28.20
N ASP A 525 -8.10 6.13 28.00
CA ASP A 525 -8.17 7.14 26.95
C ASP A 525 -7.47 6.65 25.66
N GLY A 526 -6.95 5.41 25.69
CA GLY A 526 -6.30 4.75 24.58
C GLY A 526 -7.26 4.25 23.49
N PRO A 527 -6.79 4.21 22.23
CA PRO A 527 -7.57 3.75 21.10
C PRO A 527 -7.77 2.23 21.13
N HIS A 528 -8.88 1.76 20.55
CA HIS A 528 -9.21 0.34 20.48
C HIS A 528 -10.12 0.03 19.29
N VAL A 529 -10.12 -1.20 18.79
CA VAL A 529 -10.89 -1.63 17.60
C VAL A 529 -12.41 -1.38 17.68
N TYR A 530 -12.96 -1.30 18.89
CA TYR A 530 -14.38 -0.98 19.12
C TYR A 530 -14.69 0.53 19.10
N MET A 531 -13.70 1.40 18.80
CA MET A 531 -13.88 2.84 18.70
C MET A 531 -14.22 3.21 17.26
N LYS A 532 -15.13 4.17 17.06
CA LYS A 532 -15.46 4.64 15.71
C LYS A 532 -14.26 5.35 15.07
N ARG A 533 -14.07 5.08 13.78
CA ARG A 533 -13.00 5.63 12.96
C ARG A 533 -12.94 7.17 13.01
N ALA A 534 -14.08 7.86 12.93
CA ALA A 534 -14.16 9.33 13.02
C ALA A 534 -13.73 9.90 14.39
N THR A 535 -13.91 9.15 15.48
CA THR A 535 -13.42 9.52 16.81
C THR A 535 -11.90 9.34 16.89
N MET A 536 -11.38 8.26 16.31
CA MET A 536 -9.95 8.00 16.28
C MET A 536 -9.15 9.03 15.47
N ASP A 537 -9.70 9.60 14.39
CA ASP A 537 -9.03 10.67 13.63
C ASP A 537 -8.74 11.91 14.49
N GLN A 538 -9.76 12.36 15.23
CA GLN A 538 -9.65 13.54 16.10
C GLN A 538 -8.63 13.31 17.21
N LEU A 539 -8.65 12.14 17.85
CA LEU A 539 -7.75 11.80 18.94
C LEU A 539 -6.32 11.49 18.46
N TYR A 540 -6.13 10.89 17.28
CA TYR A 540 -4.80 10.59 16.74
C TYR A 540 -4.05 11.88 16.37
N ALA A 541 -4.73 12.88 15.79
CA ALA A 541 -4.13 14.17 15.49
C ALA A 541 -3.54 14.86 16.73
N ILE A 542 -4.16 14.67 17.91
CA ILE A 542 -3.66 15.15 19.20
C ILE A 542 -2.51 14.28 19.68
N ASN A 543 -2.70 12.95 19.76
CA ASN A 543 -1.73 12.03 20.37
C ASN A 543 -0.43 11.88 19.55
N ARG A 544 -0.48 12.02 18.22
CA ARG A 544 0.72 11.98 17.35
C ARG A 544 1.68 13.16 17.54
N SER A 545 1.22 14.26 18.16
CA SER A 545 2.00 15.49 18.32
C SER A 545 3.16 15.41 19.32
N LYS A 546 3.27 14.32 20.10
CA LYS A 546 4.36 14.08 21.06
C LYS A 546 4.80 12.61 21.02
N PRO A 547 6.11 12.30 21.14
CA PRO A 547 6.60 10.93 21.10
C PRO A 547 5.87 9.96 22.04
N ASP A 548 5.78 10.29 23.32
CA ASP A 548 5.30 9.36 24.34
C ASP A 548 3.83 8.96 24.12
N THR A 549 2.96 9.93 23.84
CA THR A 549 1.55 9.68 23.51
C THR A 549 1.37 8.99 22.16
N HIS A 550 2.27 9.23 21.20
CA HIS A 550 2.22 8.59 19.90
C HIS A 550 2.60 7.11 19.97
N PHE A 551 3.65 6.76 20.71
CA PHE A 551 4.02 5.35 20.95
C PHE A 551 2.95 4.62 21.77
N ALA A 552 2.42 5.27 22.82
CA ALA A 552 1.35 4.71 23.63
C ALA A 552 0.07 4.43 22.81
N TRP A 553 -0.34 5.36 21.95
CA TRP A 553 -1.46 5.21 21.01
C TRP A 553 -1.30 3.96 20.12
N MET A 554 -0.16 3.82 19.44
CA MET A 554 0.07 2.68 18.54
C MET A 554 0.18 1.36 19.31
N ALA A 555 0.78 1.39 20.51
CA ALA A 555 0.86 0.25 21.39
C ALA A 555 -0.54 -0.22 21.82
N ASP A 556 -1.44 0.68 22.19
CA ASP A 556 -2.82 0.34 22.56
C ASP A 556 -3.65 -0.18 21.39
N ILE A 557 -3.49 0.37 20.17
CA ILE A 557 -4.06 -0.27 18.97
C ILE A 557 -3.53 -1.70 18.83
N THR A 558 -2.22 -1.90 18.95
CA THR A 558 -1.60 -3.22 18.81
C THR A 558 -2.11 -4.20 19.87
N ARG A 559 -2.27 -3.76 21.13
CA ARG A 559 -2.91 -4.54 22.22
C ARG A 559 -4.37 -4.89 21.93
N SER A 560 -5.09 -4.02 21.21
CA SER A 560 -6.52 -4.18 20.91
C SER A 560 -6.80 -5.01 19.67
N LEU A 561 -6.00 -4.85 18.61
CA LEU A 561 -6.10 -5.59 17.35
C LEU A 561 -5.60 -7.02 17.55
N LEU A 562 -4.39 -7.18 18.09
CA LEU A 562 -3.74 -8.48 18.29
C LEU A 562 -4.15 -9.17 19.60
N ARG A 563 -5.32 -8.83 20.13
CA ARG A 563 -5.98 -9.67 21.13
C ARG A 563 -6.54 -10.90 20.41
N PRO A 564 -6.25 -12.13 20.86
CA PRO A 564 -6.67 -13.31 20.10
C PRO A 564 -8.19 -13.40 19.91
N GLN A 565 -8.98 -12.95 20.89
CA GLN A 565 -10.44 -12.87 20.78
C GLN A 565 -10.91 -11.81 19.74
N THR A 566 -10.14 -10.73 19.53
CA THR A 566 -10.40 -9.77 18.43
C THR A 566 -10.13 -10.44 17.08
N LEU A 567 -8.95 -11.03 16.91
CA LEU A 567 -8.57 -11.69 15.66
C LEU A 567 -9.53 -12.83 15.30
N ARG A 568 -9.88 -13.71 16.25
CA ARG A 568 -10.89 -14.77 16.02
C ARG A 568 -12.24 -14.21 15.59
N LYS A 569 -12.72 -13.13 16.19
CA LYS A 569 -13.99 -12.49 15.78
C LYS A 569 -13.95 -12.02 14.33
N ILE A 570 -12.80 -11.48 13.90
CA ILE A 570 -12.57 -11.09 12.50
C ILE A 570 -12.49 -12.32 11.58
N VAL A 571 -11.63 -13.31 11.88
CA VAL A 571 -11.28 -14.37 10.91
C VAL A 571 -12.18 -15.60 10.91
N ASP A 572 -12.81 -15.94 12.03
CA ASP A 572 -13.60 -17.18 12.12
C ASP A 572 -14.99 -17.00 11.51
N VAL A 573 -15.07 -17.31 10.22
CA VAL A 573 -16.31 -17.31 9.43
C VAL A 573 -17.28 -18.44 9.80
N VAL A 574 -16.85 -19.44 10.57
CA VAL A 574 -17.70 -20.59 10.96
C VAL A 574 -18.50 -20.23 12.20
N HIS A 575 -17.87 -19.62 13.20
CA HIS A 575 -18.50 -19.29 14.48
C HIS A 575 -19.01 -17.85 14.55
N PHE A 576 -18.64 -16.98 13.61
CA PHE A 576 -19.15 -15.61 13.52
C PHE A 576 -19.72 -15.30 12.13
N GLU A 577 -21.04 -15.15 12.03
CA GLU A 577 -21.73 -14.73 10.81
C GLU A 577 -21.77 -13.21 10.67
N TRP A 578 -21.83 -12.72 9.43
CA TRP A 578 -21.92 -11.29 9.13
C TRP A 578 -23.37 -10.79 9.19
N SER A 579 -23.59 -9.68 9.89
CA SER A 579 -24.92 -9.07 10.11
C SER A 579 -24.99 -7.56 9.87
N GLY A 580 -23.87 -6.92 9.53
CA GLY A 580 -23.81 -5.50 9.16
C GLY A 580 -24.12 -5.26 7.68
N ASP A 581 -23.96 -4.01 7.25
CA ASP A 581 -24.11 -3.65 5.84
C ASP A 581 -23.08 -4.39 4.96
N VAL A 582 -23.55 -4.99 3.87
CA VAL A 582 -22.71 -5.78 2.94
C VAL A 582 -22.41 -4.94 1.70
N GLY A 583 -21.13 -4.79 1.37
CA GLY A 583 -20.70 -4.24 0.09
C GLY A 583 -19.81 -5.23 -0.66
N ASP A 584 -20.34 -5.77 -1.75
CA ASP A 584 -19.60 -6.53 -2.76
C ASP A 584 -19.87 -5.90 -4.14
N ARG A 585 -18.96 -6.17 -5.10
CA ARG A 585 -18.64 -5.41 -6.34
C ARG A 585 -17.51 -4.41 -6.13
N GLU A 586 -16.83 -4.12 -7.23
CA GLU A 586 -15.73 -3.17 -7.43
C GLU A 586 -15.66 -2.05 -6.37
N PHE A 587 -14.46 -1.78 -5.84
CA PHE A 587 -14.26 -0.57 -5.05
C PHE A 587 -14.72 0.64 -5.87
N CYS A 588 -15.21 1.69 -5.21
CA CYS A 588 -15.52 2.97 -5.84
C CYS A 588 -15.31 4.03 -4.77
N PRO A 589 -14.43 5.03 -4.99
CA PRO A 589 -14.32 6.18 -4.08
C PRO A 589 -15.61 7.01 -4.02
#